data_AF-A0A7T5EN91-F1
#
_entry.id   AF-A0A7T5EN91-F1
#
_cell.length_a   1.000
_cell.length_b   1.000
_cell.length_c   1.000
_cell.angle_alpha   90.00
_cell.angle_beta   90.00
_cell.angle_gamma   90.00
#
_symmetry.space_group_name_H-M   'P 1'
#
loop_
_entity.id
_entity.type
_entity.pdbx_description
1 polymer ?
#
loop_
_entity_poly.entity_id
_entity_poly.type
_entity_poly.pdbx_seq_one_letter_code
_entity_poly.pdbx_strand_id
1 'polypeptide(L)'
;MASYVLLLKEFENDESVIYKFGPNENVMGKIELNKLTRKFSELESIPDPSIPSKFYFDRAAQRLSVCLVREDGKFPERTTFES
;
A
#
# COMPACT_ATOMS: atom_id res chain seq x y z
N MET A 1 6.15 19.83 1.69
CA MET A 1 5.24 19.40 0.61
C MET A 1 4.52 18.19 1.15
N ALA A 2 3.20 18.29 1.35
CA ALA A 2 2.41 17.15 1.80
C ALA A 2 2.19 16.22 0.60
N SER A 3 2.70 15.00 0.67
CA SER A 3 2.45 13.98 -0.34
C SER A 3 1.24 13.16 0.09
N TYR A 4 0.17 13.22 -0.69
CA TYR A 4 -1.03 12.43 -0.43
C TYR A 4 -0.83 11.00 -0.89
N VAL A 5 -1.03 10.04 0.00
CA VAL A 5 -0.96 8.61 -0.33
C VAL A 5 -2.33 8.00 -0.11
N LEU A 6 -2.89 7.44 -1.18
CA LEU A 6 -4.11 6.67 -1.17
C LEU A 6 -3.79 5.18 -1.25
N LEU A 7 -4.34 4.43 -0.30
CA LEU A 7 -4.33 2.97 -0.28
C LEU A 7 -5.76 2.47 -0.41
N LEU A 8 -5.99 1.58 -1.37
CA LEU A 8 -7.26 0.89 -1.56
C LEU A 8 -7.02 -0.60 -1.50
N LYS A 9 -7.74 -1.29 -0.61
CA LYS A 9 -7.67 -2.74 -0.51
C LYS A 9 -8.34 -3.33 -1.74
N GLU A 10 -7.60 -4.12 -2.49
CA GLU A 10 -8.14 -4.84 -3.66
C GLU A 10 -8.59 -6.25 -3.25
N PHE A 11 -7.80 -6.88 -2.39
CA PHE A 11 -8.03 -8.26 -2.01
C PHE A 11 -7.42 -8.55 -0.63
N GLU A 12 -8.10 -9.36 0.17
CA GLU A 12 -7.63 -9.76 1.48
C GLU A 12 -7.97 -11.22 1.75
N ASN A 13 -6.94 -11.99 2.10
CA ASN A 13 -7.03 -13.36 2.57
C ASN A 13 -6.40 -13.50 3.97
N ASP A 14 -6.52 -14.69 4.55
CA ASP A 14 -5.82 -15.05 5.79
C ASP A 14 -4.29 -15.00 5.64
N GLU A 15 -3.76 -15.32 4.46
CA GLU A 15 -2.30 -15.41 4.23
C GLU A 15 -1.68 -14.12 3.69
N SER A 16 -2.39 -13.39 2.84
CA SER A 16 -1.89 -12.18 2.18
C SER A 16 -2.97 -11.13 1.99
N VAL A 17 -2.55 -9.88 1.79
CA VAL A 17 -3.42 -8.76 1.48
C VAL A 17 -2.81 -7.94 0.34
N ILE A 18 -3.63 -7.58 -0.64
CA ILE A 18 -3.25 -6.80 -1.80
C ILE A 18 -3.89 -5.42 -1.70
N TYR A 19 -3.06 -4.40 -1.83
CA TYR A 19 -3.45 -3.01 -1.84
C TYR A 19 -3.01 -2.34 -3.13
N LYS A 20 -3.84 -1.45 -3.63
CA LYS A 20 -3.47 -0.43 -4.61
C LYS A 20 -2.92 0.79 -3.89
N PHE A 21 -1.81 1.34 -4.37
CA PHE A 21 -1.16 2.51 -3.79
C PHE A 21 -0.90 3.58 -4.85
N GLY A 22 -1.12 4.86 -4.51
CA GLY A 22 -0.80 5.95 -5.42
C GLY A 22 -1.21 7.32 -4.89
N PRO A 23 -0.91 8.40 -5.65
CA PRO A 23 -1.36 9.75 -5.33
C PRO A 23 -2.87 9.95 -5.51
N ASN A 24 -3.52 9.17 -6.38
CA ASN A 24 -4.95 9.28 -6.69
C ASN A 24 -5.48 7.95 -7.23
N GLU A 25 -6.79 7.84 -7.43
CA GLU A 25 -7.46 6.61 -7.89
C GLU A 25 -7.15 6.27 -9.36
N ASN A 26 -6.69 7.23 -10.16
CA ASN A 26 -6.39 7.03 -11.58
C ASN A 26 -4.98 6.49 -11.81
N VAL A 27 -4.03 6.83 -10.94
CA VAL A 27 -2.62 6.46 -11.05
C VAL A 27 -2.21 5.69 -9.81
N MET A 28 -2.29 4.36 -9.90
CA MET A 28 -1.99 3.45 -8.79
C MET A 28 -1.09 2.30 -9.23
N GLY A 29 -0.18 1.90 -8.34
CA GLY A 29 0.50 0.61 -8.36
C GLY A 29 -0.20 -0.38 -7.44
N LYS A 30 0.31 -1.60 -7.35
CA LYS A 30 -0.16 -2.68 -6.48
C LYS A 30 0.96 -3.24 -5.63
N ILE A 31 0.68 -3.36 -4.34
CA ILE A 31 1.53 -3.95 -3.33
C ILE A 31 0.82 -5.15 -2.70
N GLU A 32 1.54 -6.24 -2.54
CA GLU A 32 1.12 -7.39 -1.77
C GLU A 32 1.91 -7.43 -0.46
N LEU A 33 1.19 -7.62 0.65
CA LEU A 33 1.77 -7.98 1.94
C LEU A 33 1.39 -9.42 2.25
N ASN A 34 2.39 -10.28 2.40
CA ASN A 34 2.20 -11.60 2.95
C ASN A 34 2.20 -11.52 4.48
N LYS A 35 1.07 -11.82 5.12
CA LYS A 35 0.86 -11.71 6.58
C LYS A 35 1.72 -12.72 7.35
N LEU A 36 1.99 -13.90 6.76
CA LEU A 36 2.78 -14.97 7.37
C LEU A 36 4.28 -14.65 7.39
N THR A 37 4.82 -14.27 6.23
CA THR A 37 6.26 -14.01 6.05
C THR A 37 6.63 -12.55 6.32
N ARG A 38 5.64 -11.66 6.44
CA ARG A 38 5.79 -10.21 6.60
C ARG A 38 6.59 -9.56 5.47
N LYS A 39 6.54 -10.16 4.28
CA LYS A 39 7.22 -9.67 3.08
C LYS A 39 6.27 -8.81 2.26
N PHE A 40 6.83 -7.75 1.70
CA PHE A 40 6.17 -6.86 0.75
C PHE A 40 6.67 -7.17 -0.66
N SER A 41 5.74 -7.34 -1.59
CA SER A 41 6.03 -7.56 -3.01
C SER A 41 5.34 -6.46 -3.81
N GLU A 42 6.05 -5.83 -4.73
CA GLU A 42 5.43 -4.94 -5.71
C GLU A 42 4.89 -5.80 -6.86
N LEU A 43 3.57 -5.83 -7.04
CA LEU A 43 2.91 -6.54 -8.14
C LEU A 43 2.84 -5.65 -9.39
N GLU A 44 2.51 -4.38 -9.20
CA GLU A 44 2.43 -3.39 -10.27
C GLU A 44 3.05 -2.07 -9.79
N SER A 45 3.99 -1.52 -10.55
CA SER A 45 4.51 -0.19 -10.27
C SER A 45 3.53 0.88 -10.80
N ILE A 46 3.61 2.09 -10.26
CA ILE A 46 2.84 3.23 -10.78
C ILE A 46 3.24 3.47 -12.25
N PRO A 47 2.30 3.50 -13.21
CA PRO A 47 2.61 3.58 -14.64
C PRO A 47 3.11 4.96 -15.10
N ASP A 48 2.93 6.00 -14.27
CA ASP A 48 3.37 7.35 -14.58
C ASP A 48 4.85 7.56 -14.19
N PRO A 49 5.75 7.79 -15.16
CA PRO A 49 7.18 7.99 -14.89
C PRO A 49 7.49 9.31 -14.17
N SER A 50 6.55 10.25 -14.16
CA SER A 50 6.66 11.52 -13.43
C SER A 50 6.44 11.33 -11.94
N ILE A 51 5.85 10.20 -11.53
CA ILE A 51 5.55 9.87 -10.15
C ILE A 51 6.59 8.86 -9.64
N PRO A 52 7.31 9.17 -8.54
CA PRO A 52 8.29 8.26 -7.98
C PRO A 52 7.61 7.05 -7.33
N SER A 53 7.37 5.98 -8.09
CA SER A 53 6.69 4.75 -7.62
C SER A 53 7.25 4.23 -6.30
N LYS A 54 8.58 4.19 -6.19
CA LYS A 54 9.30 3.76 -4.99
C LYS A 54 8.91 4.55 -3.74
N PHE A 55 8.72 5.87 -3.85
CA PHE A 55 8.31 6.69 -2.71
C PHE A 55 6.94 6.25 -2.18
N TYR A 56 5.97 6.02 -3.07
CA TYR A 56 4.64 5.56 -2.68
C TYR A 56 4.65 4.12 -2.17
N PHE A 57 5.45 3.25 -2.79
CA PHE A 57 5.65 1.87 -2.35
C PHE A 57 6.19 1.81 -0.92
N ASP A 58 7.27 2.55 -0.63
CA ASP A 58 7.87 2.58 0.71
C ASP A 58 6.88 3.10 1.76
N ARG A 59 6.07 4.12 1.41
CA ARG A 59 5.01 4.65 2.29
C ARG A 59 3.86 3.66 2.50
N ALA A 60 3.43 2.98 1.44
CA ALA A 60 2.42 1.94 1.52
C ALA A 60 2.88 0.80 2.42
N ALA A 61 4.09 0.28 2.19
CA ALA A 61 4.71 -0.77 2.99
C ALA A 61 4.83 -0.36 4.47
N GLN A 62 5.22 0.89 4.75
CA GLN A 62 5.28 1.41 6.12
C GLN A 62 3.90 1.42 6.78
N ARG A 63 2.86 1.92 6.09
CA ARG A 63 1.50 1.96 6.64
C ARG A 63 0.96 0.55 6.89
N LEU A 64 1.14 -0.36 5.94
CA LEU A 64 0.74 -1.76 6.06
C LEU A 64 1.50 -2.49 7.18
N SER A 65 2.78 -2.19 7.38
CA SER A 65 3.56 -2.70 8.51
C SER A 65 2.97 -2.24 9.85
N VAL A 66 2.52 -0.98 9.93
CA VAL A 66 1.84 -0.46 11.12
C VAL A 66 0.50 -1.17 11.35
N CYS A 67 -0.30 -1.38 10.31
CA CYS A 67 -1.55 -2.13 10.43
C CYS A 67 -1.30 -3.57 10.94
N LEU A 68 -0.27 -4.23 10.41
CA LEU A 68 0.10 -5.59 10.81
C LEU A 68 0.58 -5.68 12.27
N VAL A 69 1.44 -4.75 12.70
CA VAL A 69 2.10 -4.84 14.02
C VAL A 69 1.32 -4.15 15.13
N ARG A 70 0.67 -3.02 14.85
CA ARG A 70 0.03 -2.16 15.85
C ARG A 70 -1.49 -2.24 15.85
N GLU A 71 -2.11 -2.56 14.72
CA GLU A 71 -3.58 -2.60 14.59
C GLU A 71 -4.12 -4.03 14.58
N ASP A 72 -3.39 -4.99 15.16
CA ASP A 72 -3.79 -6.40 15.26
C ASP A 72 -4.07 -7.07 13.90
N GLY A 73 -3.40 -6.59 12.85
CA GLY A 73 -3.63 -7.07 11.48
C GLY A 73 -4.95 -6.58 10.86
N LYS A 74 -5.53 -5.49 11.37
CA LYS A 74 -6.70 -4.86 10.74
C LYS A 74 -6.29 -3.98 9.57
N PHE A 75 -6.80 -4.34 8.39
CA PHE A 75 -6.51 -3.69 7.12
C PHE A 75 -7.75 -2.94 6.62
N PRO A 76 -7.78 -1.59 6.69
CA PRO A 76 -8.95 -0.80 6.27
C PRO A 76 -9.16 -0.87 4.75
N GLU A 77 -10.41 -0.98 4.30
CA GLU A 77 -10.76 -0.96 2.86
C GLU A 77 -10.14 0.22 2.11
N ARG A 78 -10.17 1.41 2.73
CA ARG A 78 -9.59 2.64 2.19
C ARG A 78 -8.80 3.33 3.28
N THR A 79 -7.56 3.69 2.97
CA THR A 79 -6.70 4.47 3.86
C THR A 79 -6.08 5.62 3.08
N THR A 80 -6.17 6.82 3.64
CA THR A 80 -5.59 8.03 3.05
C THR A 80 -4.76 8.72 4.11
N PHE A 81 -3.53 9.09 3.77
CA PHE A 81 -2.67 9.81 4.69
C PHE A 81 -1.78 10.80 3.95
N GLU A 82 -1.45 11.88 4.64
CA GLU A 82 -0.47 12.87 4.20
C GLU A 82 0.90 12.53 4.81
N SER A 83 1.94 12.64 3.98
CA SER A 83 3.35 12.47 4.39
C SER A 83 4.18 13.71 4.13
#